data_AF-A0A8J4Y0D4-F1
#
_entry.id   AF-A0A8J4Y0D4-F1
#
_cell.length_a   1.000
_cell.length_b   1.000
_cell.length_c   1.000
_cell.angle_alpha   90.00
_cell.angle_beta   90.00
_cell.angle_gamma   90.00
#
_symmetry.space_group_name_H-M   'P 1'
#
loop_
_entity.id
_entity.type
_entity.pdbx_description
1 polymer ?
#
loop_
_entity_poly.entity_id
_entity_poly.type
_entity_poly.pdbx_seq_one_letter_code
_entity_poly.pdbx_strand_id
1 'polypeptide(L)'
;MSKTKHSDLMQLDIYDLLGLSIGAEESEIKKAYRKKALKCHPDKNPDNPDAAAEFDQLQKILEVLLDAGTRRAYDKLLKGRKAAKIRAQAADAKTQKLRSDLEARERQAQDPRLSEEERFRRELKRLEEEGRKLIEEELERVNRDVEEELRGRKRAPGGKSEEPQPSAAPCTKIRVRWTASEDWPGYAEEDIHRLFHKWGDINALVMKQKSKKGTALIDYKTKQGADMAVQFEKGLLGKPLEVTRVTAEPKKPDKKKTTKEEPVDLKPNYDFESVTAMNQRRQDERKKLIAEMMQQEGNPGS
;
A
#
# COMPACT_ATOMS: atom_id res chain seq x y z
N MET A 1 19.78 -48.93 21.85
CA MET A 1 18.45 -48.26 21.84
C MET A 1 18.31 -47.20 22.97
N SER A 2 19.41 -46.56 23.41
CA SER A 2 19.40 -45.73 24.63
C SER A 2 19.27 -44.22 24.41
N LYS A 3 19.42 -43.72 23.17
CA LYS A 3 19.46 -42.26 22.91
C LYS A 3 18.09 -41.57 23.01
N THR A 4 16.99 -42.28 22.71
CA THR A 4 15.63 -41.69 22.68
C THR A 4 15.07 -41.43 24.08
N LYS A 5 15.46 -42.24 25.08
CA LYS A 5 14.85 -42.19 26.43
C LYS A 5 15.35 -41.04 27.31
N HIS A 6 16.53 -40.47 27.05
CA HIS A 6 17.04 -39.32 27.80
C HIS A 6 16.51 -37.97 27.27
N SER A 7 15.93 -37.95 26.06
CA SER A 7 15.43 -36.74 25.40
C SER A 7 14.28 -36.07 26.16
N ASP A 8 13.36 -36.85 26.71
CA ASP A 8 12.19 -36.30 27.43
C ASP A 8 12.58 -35.64 28.76
N LEU A 9 13.64 -36.13 29.40
CA LEU A 9 14.17 -35.54 30.64
C LEU A 9 14.80 -34.18 30.42
N MET A 10 15.31 -33.88 29.22
CA MET A 10 15.86 -32.56 28.88
C MET A 10 14.76 -31.48 28.76
N GLN A 11 13.49 -31.86 28.69
CA GLN A 11 12.37 -30.93 28.64
C GLN A 11 11.83 -30.55 30.03
N LEU A 12 12.08 -31.38 31.04
CA LEU A 12 11.62 -31.22 32.43
C LEU A 12 12.70 -30.55 33.29
N ASP A 13 12.31 -29.85 34.37
CA ASP A 13 13.28 -29.34 35.35
C ASP A 13 13.66 -30.45 36.35
N ILE A 14 14.72 -31.18 36.03
CA ILE A 14 15.29 -32.29 36.80
C ILE A 14 15.70 -31.86 38.23
N TYR A 15 16.15 -30.62 38.40
CA TYR A 15 16.54 -30.10 39.71
C TYR A 15 15.31 -29.84 40.58
N ASP A 16 14.26 -29.25 40.02
CA ASP A 16 12.98 -29.06 40.72
C ASP A 16 12.35 -30.41 41.09
N LEU A 17 12.47 -31.42 40.22
CA LEU A 17 12.03 -32.79 40.53
C LEU A 17 12.75 -33.35 41.76
N LEU A 18 14.06 -33.21 41.89
CA LEU A 18 14.78 -33.65 43.11
C LEU A 18 14.65 -32.69 44.30
N GLY A 19 14.09 -31.49 44.10
CA GLY A 19 14.03 -30.43 45.11
C GLY A 19 15.40 -29.83 45.42
N LEU A 20 16.26 -29.72 44.40
CA LEU A 20 17.62 -29.19 44.50
C LEU A 20 17.76 -27.89 43.71
N SER A 21 18.74 -27.07 44.08
CA SER A 21 19.13 -25.91 43.27
C SER A 21 20.08 -26.31 42.14
N ILE A 22 20.05 -25.55 41.04
CA ILE A 22 21.04 -25.66 39.97
C ILE A 22 22.42 -25.37 40.58
N GLY A 23 23.33 -26.34 40.50
CA GLY A 23 24.67 -26.25 41.11
C GLY A 23 24.86 -27.06 42.39
N ALA A 24 23.86 -27.83 42.84
CA ALA A 24 23.98 -28.74 43.97
C ALA A 24 25.17 -29.72 43.82
N GLU A 25 25.86 -30.04 44.90
CA GLU A 25 27.00 -30.95 44.85
C GLU A 25 26.54 -32.39 44.52
N GLU A 26 27.42 -33.22 43.95
CA GLU A 26 27.11 -34.64 43.69
C GLU A 26 26.70 -35.38 44.97
N SER A 27 27.28 -34.99 46.11
CA SER A 27 26.95 -35.54 47.43
C SER A 27 25.49 -35.26 47.82
N GLU A 28 24.97 -34.07 47.50
CA GLU A 28 23.60 -33.62 47.73
C GLU A 28 22.62 -34.30 46.79
N ILE A 29 23.00 -34.45 45.51
CA ILE A 29 22.21 -35.17 44.51
C ILE A 29 21.98 -36.62 44.92
N LYS A 30 23.04 -37.32 45.36
CA LYS A 30 22.94 -38.69 45.86
C LYS A 30 22.06 -38.79 47.12
N LYS A 31 22.14 -37.82 48.03
CA LYS A 31 21.28 -37.76 49.23
C LYS A 31 19.80 -37.55 48.87
N ALA A 32 19.51 -36.59 47.99
CA ALA A 32 18.15 -36.31 47.54
C ALA A 32 17.53 -37.49 46.78
N TYR A 33 18.31 -38.12 45.90
CA TYR A 33 17.91 -39.35 45.21
C TYR A 33 17.53 -40.44 46.20
N ARG A 34 18.38 -40.78 47.18
CA ARG A 34 18.06 -41.83 48.18
C ARG A 34 16.77 -41.54 48.93
N LYS A 35 16.57 -40.29 49.36
CA LYS A 35 15.36 -39.87 50.08
C LYS A 35 14.10 -40.02 49.22
N LYS A 36 14.19 -39.71 47.93
CA LYS A 36 13.05 -39.73 47.01
C LYS A 36 12.79 -41.14 46.45
N ALA A 37 13.84 -41.91 46.21
CA ALA A 37 13.77 -43.33 45.85
C ALA A 37 13.10 -44.17 46.93
N LEU A 38 13.37 -43.91 48.22
CA LEU A 38 12.68 -44.59 49.33
C LEU A 38 11.18 -44.29 49.38
N LYS A 39 10.77 -43.10 48.97
CA LYS A 39 9.37 -42.69 48.93
C LYS A 39 8.62 -43.32 47.77
N CYS A 40 9.25 -43.41 46.60
CA CYS A 40 8.65 -43.93 45.37
C CYS A 40 9.00 -45.42 45.12
N HIS A 41 9.53 -46.15 46.12
CA HIS A 41 9.95 -47.53 45.90
C HIS A 41 8.74 -48.44 45.67
N PRO A 42 8.71 -49.28 44.61
CA PRO A 42 7.56 -50.12 44.28
C PRO A 42 7.23 -51.13 45.39
N ASP A 43 8.24 -51.68 46.07
CA ASP A 43 8.05 -52.62 47.21
C ASP A 43 7.35 -51.98 48.42
N LYS A 44 7.55 -50.67 48.65
CA LYS A 44 6.91 -49.94 49.76
C LYS A 44 5.57 -49.33 49.39
N ASN A 45 5.27 -49.25 48.09
CA ASN A 45 4.04 -48.68 47.55
C ASN A 45 3.40 -49.65 46.54
N PRO A 46 3.05 -50.89 46.96
CA PRO A 46 2.50 -51.89 46.04
C PRO A 46 1.15 -51.48 45.45
N ASP A 47 0.41 -50.60 46.13
CA ASP A 47 -0.91 -50.12 45.70
C ASP A 47 -0.84 -48.96 44.69
N ASN A 48 0.35 -48.38 44.45
CA ASN A 48 0.53 -47.28 43.50
C ASN A 48 1.10 -47.79 42.17
N PRO A 49 0.29 -47.85 41.09
CA PRO A 49 0.75 -48.32 39.78
C PRO A 49 1.83 -47.43 39.16
N ASP A 50 1.90 -46.14 39.55
CA ASP A 50 2.85 -45.18 39.01
C ASP A 50 4.21 -45.21 39.73
N ALA A 51 4.31 -45.88 40.89
CA ALA A 51 5.55 -45.94 41.67
C ALA A 51 6.73 -46.52 40.87
N ALA A 52 6.48 -47.54 40.04
CA ALA A 52 7.51 -48.13 39.18
C ALA A 52 7.99 -47.14 38.10
N ALA A 53 7.08 -46.36 37.50
CA ALA A 53 7.41 -45.37 36.48
C ALA A 53 8.17 -44.18 37.07
N GLU A 54 7.74 -43.68 38.24
CA GLU A 54 8.44 -42.62 38.95
C GLU A 54 9.84 -43.05 39.38
N PHE A 55 10.00 -44.30 39.84
CA PHE A 55 11.30 -44.84 40.24
C PHE A 55 12.25 -44.96 39.04
N ASP A 56 11.77 -45.46 37.89
CA ASP A 56 12.55 -45.52 36.64
C ASP A 56 12.93 -44.11 36.15
N GLN A 57 12.04 -43.13 36.29
CA GLN A 57 12.34 -41.73 36.01
C GLN A 57 13.43 -41.18 36.94
N LEU A 58 13.37 -41.48 38.24
CA LEU A 58 14.39 -41.07 39.21
C LEU A 58 15.77 -41.67 38.92
N GLN A 59 15.82 -42.93 38.46
CA GLN A 59 17.08 -43.57 38.06
C GLN A 59 17.72 -42.86 36.87
N LYS A 60 16.93 -42.54 35.84
CA LYS A 60 17.44 -41.80 34.66
C LYS A 60 17.88 -40.38 35.01
N ILE A 61 17.16 -39.72 35.91
CA ILE A 61 17.56 -38.40 36.45
C ILE A 61 18.95 -38.49 37.10
N LEU A 62 19.18 -39.52 37.91
CA LEU A 62 20.47 -39.73 38.56
C LEU A 62 21.57 -40.00 37.53
N GLU A 63 21.31 -40.79 36.49
CA GLU A 63 22.25 -41.06 35.40
C GLU A 63 22.71 -39.76 34.70
N VAL A 64 21.77 -38.86 34.37
CA VAL A 64 22.06 -37.57 33.73
C VAL A 64 22.81 -36.61 34.65
N LEU A 65 22.57 -36.66 35.97
CA LEU A 65 23.20 -35.75 36.92
C LEU A 65 24.57 -36.23 37.43
N LEU A 66 24.83 -37.54 37.39
CA LEU A 66 26.12 -38.11 37.78
C LEU A 66 27.17 -37.98 36.67
N ASP A 67 26.76 -38.05 35.39
CA ASP A 67 27.69 -37.82 34.29
C ASP A 67 27.95 -36.31 34.09
N ALA A 68 29.20 -35.89 34.25
CA ALA A 68 29.59 -34.49 34.15
C ALA A 68 29.34 -33.88 32.77
N GLY A 69 29.40 -34.69 31.70
CA GLY A 69 29.15 -34.22 30.33
C GLY A 69 27.69 -33.87 30.08
N THR A 70 26.80 -34.82 30.34
CA THR A 70 25.34 -34.66 30.21
C THR A 70 24.79 -33.63 31.18
N ARG A 71 25.29 -33.59 32.43
CA ARG A 71 24.92 -32.54 33.40
C ARG A 71 25.25 -31.14 32.90
N ARG A 72 26.45 -30.91 32.35
CA ARG A 72 26.84 -29.60 31.80
C ARG A 72 25.96 -29.20 30.61
N ALA A 73 25.64 -30.14 29.73
CA ALA A 73 24.76 -29.90 28.59
C ALA A 73 23.35 -29.51 29.04
N TYR A 74 22.81 -30.24 30.01
CA TYR A 74 21.51 -29.96 30.63
C TYR A 74 21.48 -28.60 31.34
N ASP A 75 22.50 -28.28 32.14
CA ASP A 75 22.64 -26.98 32.81
C ASP A 75 22.63 -25.81 31.82
N LYS A 76 23.33 -25.97 30.69
CA LYS A 76 23.37 -24.96 29.62
C LYS A 76 21.99 -24.76 28.98
N LEU A 77 21.29 -25.86 28.68
CA LEU A 77 19.95 -25.82 28.11
C LEU A 77 18.95 -25.16 29.07
N LEU A 78 18.99 -25.54 30.35
CA LEU A 78 18.09 -25.01 31.37
C LEU A 78 18.30 -23.51 31.58
N LYS A 79 19.56 -23.06 31.67
CA LYS A 79 19.91 -21.63 31.73
C LYS A 79 19.41 -20.88 30.48
N GLY A 80 19.59 -21.47 29.29
CA GLY A 80 19.10 -20.91 28.03
C GLY A 80 17.58 -20.73 28.01
N ARG A 81 16.81 -21.73 28.44
CA ARG A 81 15.34 -21.66 28.54
C ARG A 81 14.90 -20.62 29.57
N LYS A 82 15.50 -20.59 30.77
CA LYS A 82 15.18 -19.59 31.80
C LYS A 82 15.45 -18.17 31.29
N ALA A 83 16.59 -17.94 30.65
CA ALA A 83 16.92 -16.65 30.04
C ALA A 83 15.98 -16.27 28.86
N ALA A 84 15.58 -17.23 28.02
CA ALA A 84 14.61 -16.99 26.97
C ALA A 84 13.23 -16.60 27.52
N LYS A 85 12.76 -17.29 28.57
CA LYS A 85 11.49 -16.98 29.24
C LYS A 85 11.50 -15.59 29.86
N ILE A 86 12.60 -15.21 30.53
CA ILE A 86 12.76 -13.85 31.09
C ILE A 86 12.72 -12.78 29.99
N ARG A 87 13.42 -13.01 28.87
CA ARG A 87 13.41 -12.07 27.74
C ARG A 87 12.03 -11.93 27.11
N ALA A 88 11.29 -13.03 26.94
CA ALA A 88 9.93 -13.00 26.43
C ALA A 88 9.00 -12.21 27.36
N GLN A 89 9.04 -12.49 28.68
CA GLN A 89 8.25 -11.76 29.67
C GLN A 89 8.59 -10.25 29.69
N ALA A 90 9.87 -9.89 29.55
CA ALA A 90 10.28 -8.50 29.47
C ALA A 90 9.77 -7.81 28.19
N ALA A 91 9.78 -8.50 27.05
CA ALA A 91 9.25 -7.99 25.79
C ALA A 91 7.72 -7.81 25.85
N ASP A 92 7.01 -8.75 26.46
CA ASP A 92 5.56 -8.69 26.66
C ASP A 92 5.18 -7.52 27.58
N ALA A 93 5.90 -7.35 28.70
CA ALA A 93 5.68 -6.22 29.61
C ALA A 93 5.91 -4.86 28.92
N LYS A 94 6.94 -4.76 28.07
CA LYS A 94 7.20 -3.54 27.29
C LYS A 94 6.09 -3.27 26.28
N THR A 95 5.62 -4.31 25.59
CA THR A 95 4.53 -4.21 24.61
C THR A 95 3.21 -3.83 25.28
N GLN A 96 2.91 -4.41 26.44
CA GLN A 96 1.73 -4.10 27.25
C GLN A 96 1.78 -2.65 27.74
N LYS A 97 2.93 -2.18 28.22
CA LYS A 97 3.10 -0.79 28.63
C LYS A 97 2.91 0.18 27.46
N LEU A 98 3.50 -0.12 26.30
CA LEU A 98 3.32 0.70 25.10
C LEU A 98 1.85 0.77 24.68
N ARG A 99 1.16 -0.37 24.69
CA ARG A 99 -0.27 -0.43 24.37
C ARG A 99 -1.09 0.41 25.35
N SER A 100 -0.84 0.28 26.66
CA SER A 100 -1.53 1.06 27.68
C SER A 100 -1.27 2.56 27.56
N ASP A 101 -0.03 2.96 27.26
CA ASP A 101 0.34 4.36 27.06
C ASP A 101 -0.35 4.94 25.80
N LEU A 102 -0.39 4.17 24.70
CA LEU A 102 -1.11 4.56 23.48
C LEU A 102 -2.61 4.70 23.75
N GLU A 103 -3.23 3.73 24.41
CA GLU A 103 -4.64 3.74 24.75
C GLU A 103 -4.99 4.91 25.69
N ALA A 104 -4.15 5.20 26.68
CA ALA A 104 -4.33 6.36 27.55
C ALA A 104 -4.25 7.67 26.75
N ARG A 105 -3.33 7.77 25.79
CA ARG A 105 -3.16 8.95 24.93
C ARG A 105 -4.32 9.10 23.96
N GLU A 106 -4.80 8.00 23.38
CA GLU A 106 -6.01 7.98 22.54
C GLU A 106 -7.25 8.36 23.34
N ARG A 107 -7.38 7.89 24.58
CA ARG A 107 -8.48 8.25 25.48
C ARG A 107 -8.42 9.72 25.91
N GLN A 108 -7.25 10.29 26.08
CA GLN A 108 -7.08 11.73 26.33
C GLN A 108 -7.35 12.58 25.09
N ALA A 109 -7.01 12.08 23.89
CA ALA A 109 -7.26 12.75 22.62
C ALA A 109 -8.72 12.61 22.15
N GLN A 110 -9.40 11.55 22.55
CA GLN A 110 -10.86 11.44 22.52
C GLN A 110 -11.42 12.37 23.59
N ASP A 111 -11.63 13.64 23.25
CA ASP A 111 -12.44 14.52 24.08
C ASP A 111 -13.90 14.01 24.02
N PRO A 112 -14.45 13.42 25.09
CA PRO A 112 -15.82 12.89 25.09
C PRO A 112 -16.88 14.01 25.09
N ARG A 113 -16.46 15.29 25.09
CA ARG A 113 -17.36 16.45 24.99
C ARG A 113 -17.64 16.88 23.55
N LEU A 114 -16.85 16.40 22.58
CA LEU A 114 -17.10 16.64 21.16
C LEU A 114 -17.96 15.50 20.61
N SER A 115 -19.06 15.85 19.96
CA SER A 115 -19.95 14.88 19.32
C SER A 115 -19.15 14.06 18.29
N GLU A 116 -19.53 12.78 18.07
CA GLU A 116 -18.96 11.95 16.99
C GLU A 116 -18.95 12.70 15.66
N GLU A 117 -19.97 13.53 15.43
CA GLU A 117 -20.12 14.39 14.26
C GLU A 117 -19.03 15.47 14.14
N GLU A 118 -18.62 16.08 15.25
CA GLU A 118 -17.58 17.12 15.27
C GLU A 118 -16.20 16.51 15.06
N ARG A 119 -15.99 15.31 15.59
CA ARG A 119 -14.77 14.52 15.36
C ARG A 119 -14.66 14.12 13.89
N PHE A 120 -15.76 13.64 13.30
CA PHE A 120 -15.83 13.29 11.89
C PHE A 120 -15.59 14.50 10.99
N ARG A 121 -16.24 15.65 11.28
CA ARG A 121 -16.05 16.89 10.52
C ARG A 121 -14.61 17.41 10.59
N ARG A 122 -13.96 17.27 11.74
CA ARG A 122 -12.57 17.67 11.92
C ARG A 122 -11.60 16.77 11.15
N GLU A 123 -11.83 15.47 11.16
CA GLU A 123 -11.02 14.52 10.37
C GLU A 123 -11.24 14.73 8.87
N LEU A 124 -12.49 14.97 8.43
CA LEU A 124 -12.81 15.30 7.04
C LEU A 124 -12.05 16.55 6.58
N LYS A 125 -12.11 17.63 7.37
CA LYS A 125 -11.42 18.88 7.08
C LYS A 125 -9.91 18.70 7.00
N ARG A 126 -9.34 17.90 7.89
CA ARG A 126 -7.91 17.55 7.86
C ARG A 126 -7.54 16.79 6.59
N LEU A 127 -8.35 15.80 6.20
CA LEU A 127 -8.11 15.00 4.99
C LEU A 127 -8.24 15.83 3.71
N GLU A 128 -9.20 16.76 3.67
CA GLU A 128 -9.35 17.74 2.60
C GLU A 128 -8.15 18.68 2.50
N GLU A 129 -7.61 19.14 3.64
CA GLU A 129 -6.42 19.98 3.71
C GLU A 129 -5.15 19.21 3.28
N GLU A 130 -4.96 17.98 3.75
CA GLU A 130 -3.85 17.11 3.36
C GLU A 130 -3.91 16.77 1.86
N GLY A 131 -5.10 16.47 1.32
CA GLY A 131 -5.31 16.24 -0.11
C GLY A 131 -5.06 17.49 -0.95
N ARG A 132 -5.53 18.67 -0.49
CA ARG A 132 -5.28 19.95 -1.16
C ARG A 132 -3.78 20.26 -1.23
N LYS A 133 -3.06 20.05 -0.13
CA LYS A 133 -1.62 20.29 -0.07
C LYS A 133 -0.84 19.38 -1.01
N LEU A 134 -1.25 18.11 -1.13
CA LEU A 134 -0.63 17.19 -2.08
C LEU A 134 -0.82 17.65 -3.52
N ILE A 135 -2.04 18.06 -3.90
CA ILE A 135 -2.32 18.60 -5.25
C ILE A 135 -1.47 19.85 -5.52
N GLU A 136 -1.31 20.72 -4.54
CA GLU A 136 -0.48 21.93 -4.63
C GLU A 136 1.00 21.58 -4.83
N GLU A 137 1.55 20.66 -4.04
CA GLU A 137 2.93 20.16 -4.17
C GLU A 137 3.18 19.49 -5.54
N GLU A 138 2.21 18.72 -6.04
CA GLU A 138 2.27 18.10 -7.37
C GLU A 138 2.27 19.16 -8.49
N LEU A 139 1.41 20.17 -8.39
CA LEU A 139 1.38 21.30 -9.34
C LEU A 139 2.67 22.11 -9.32
N GLU A 140 3.24 22.36 -8.13
CA GLU A 140 4.53 23.04 -7.99
C GLU A 140 5.67 22.24 -8.62
N ARG A 141 5.67 20.91 -8.47
CA ARG A 141 6.68 20.06 -9.12
C ARG A 141 6.55 20.13 -10.63
N VAL A 142 5.34 20.00 -11.16
CA VAL A 142 5.09 20.11 -12.61
C VAL A 142 5.52 21.48 -13.14
N ASN A 143 5.21 22.57 -12.43
CA ASN A 143 5.65 23.91 -12.82
C ASN A 143 7.18 24.04 -12.82
N ARG A 144 7.86 23.44 -11.85
CA ARG A 144 9.32 23.44 -11.76
C ARG A 144 9.96 22.68 -12.91
N ASP A 145 9.43 21.51 -13.25
CA ASP A 145 9.91 20.68 -14.36
C ASP A 145 9.75 21.43 -15.69
N VAL A 146 8.60 22.09 -15.89
CA VAL A 146 8.35 22.96 -17.06
C VAL A 146 9.34 24.12 -17.11
N GLU A 147 9.62 24.78 -15.98
CA GLU A 147 10.62 25.86 -15.93
C GLU A 147 12.04 25.38 -16.23
N GLU A 148 12.42 24.21 -15.74
CA GLU A 148 13.73 23.62 -15.96
C GLU A 148 13.89 23.19 -17.43
N GLU A 149 12.85 22.63 -18.04
CA GLU A 149 12.81 22.33 -19.47
C GLU A 149 12.96 23.60 -20.32
N LEU A 150 12.26 24.69 -19.94
CA LEU A 150 12.39 26.00 -20.58
C LEU A 150 13.78 26.62 -20.39
N ARG A 151 14.44 26.42 -19.25
CA ARG A 151 15.82 26.90 -18.99
C ARG A 151 16.88 26.05 -19.70
N GLY A 152 16.70 24.73 -19.76
CA GLY A 152 17.56 23.80 -20.49
C GLY A 152 17.57 24.12 -21.99
N ARG A 153 16.41 24.47 -22.55
CA ARG A 153 16.28 24.91 -23.94
C ARG A 153 17.00 26.23 -24.25
N LYS A 154 17.30 27.06 -23.24
CA LYS A 154 18.06 28.32 -23.37
C LYS A 154 19.58 28.16 -23.19
N ARG A 155 20.08 27.00 -22.73
CA ARG A 155 21.49 26.78 -22.36
C ARG A 155 22.33 25.96 -23.37
N ALA A 156 21.75 25.47 -24.46
CA ALA A 156 22.50 24.77 -25.50
C ALA A 156 23.42 25.74 -26.28
N PRO A 157 24.75 25.52 -26.37
CA PRO A 157 25.64 26.38 -27.14
C PRO A 157 25.69 25.92 -28.60
N GLY A 158 25.47 26.86 -29.53
CA GLY A 158 25.80 26.67 -30.95
C GLY A 158 24.70 26.07 -31.82
N GLY A 159 23.57 26.77 -31.95
CA GLY A 159 22.65 26.65 -33.07
C GLY A 159 22.17 28.05 -33.41
N LYS A 160 22.37 28.47 -34.65
CA LYS A 160 22.25 29.86 -35.15
C LYS A 160 20.99 30.58 -34.62
N SER A 161 21.21 31.80 -34.17
CA SER A 161 20.20 32.82 -33.95
C SER A 161 19.44 33.10 -35.24
N GLU A 162 18.28 32.48 -35.40
CA GLU A 162 17.18 33.11 -36.13
C GLU A 162 16.40 33.96 -35.12
N GLU A 163 16.51 35.29 -35.25
CA GLU A 163 15.44 36.16 -34.78
C GLU A 163 14.14 35.69 -35.43
N PRO A 164 13.07 35.39 -34.67
CA PRO A 164 11.74 35.36 -35.26
C PRO A 164 11.34 36.81 -35.51
N GLN A 165 11.50 37.22 -36.76
CA GLN A 165 10.73 38.30 -37.39
C GLN A 165 9.26 38.26 -36.90
N PRO A 166 8.58 39.41 -36.73
CA PRO A 166 7.28 39.47 -36.07
C PRO A 166 6.24 38.69 -36.89
N SER A 167 5.97 37.44 -36.50
CA SER A 167 5.04 36.59 -37.25
C SER A 167 4.23 35.70 -36.33
N ALA A 168 2.95 36.09 -36.22
CA ALA A 168 1.83 35.46 -35.55
C ALA A 168 1.87 35.44 -34.00
N ALA A 169 1.01 36.28 -33.40
CA ALA A 169 0.59 36.17 -32.01
C ALA A 169 0.22 34.72 -31.63
N PRO A 170 0.40 34.29 -30.37
CA PRO A 170 -0.04 32.97 -29.93
C PRO A 170 -1.51 32.77 -30.31
N CYS A 171 -1.79 31.80 -31.18
CA CYS A 171 -3.14 31.53 -31.69
C CYS A 171 -3.95 30.84 -30.60
N THR A 172 -4.51 31.63 -29.69
CA THR A 172 -5.39 31.21 -28.59
C THR A 172 -6.84 30.98 -29.04
N LYS A 173 -7.13 31.29 -30.32
CA LYS A 173 -8.47 31.27 -30.89
C LYS A 173 -8.68 30.04 -31.76
N ILE A 174 -9.74 29.31 -31.47
CA ILE A 174 -10.19 28.16 -32.24
C ILE A 174 -11.60 28.40 -32.80
N ARG A 175 -11.90 27.72 -33.90
CA ARG A 175 -13.21 27.69 -34.52
C ARG A 175 -13.71 26.25 -34.51
N VAL A 176 -14.91 26.11 -33.96
CA VAL A 176 -15.63 24.85 -33.85
C VAL A 176 -16.78 24.88 -34.83
N ARG A 177 -16.97 23.81 -35.61
CA ARG A 177 -18.08 23.67 -36.55
C ARG A 177 -18.82 22.37 -36.31
N TRP A 178 -20.14 22.40 -36.46
CA TRP A 178 -20.99 21.21 -36.41
C TRP A 178 -22.14 21.31 -37.42
N THR A 179 -22.75 20.15 -37.70
CA THR A 179 -23.94 20.06 -38.56
C THR A 179 -25.06 19.36 -37.80
N ALA A 180 -26.15 20.08 -37.56
CA ALA A 180 -27.38 19.58 -36.97
C ALA A 180 -28.12 18.64 -37.94
N SER A 181 -28.83 17.66 -37.40
CA SER A 181 -29.66 16.70 -38.14
C SER A 181 -31.14 16.97 -37.91
N GLU A 182 -32.02 16.15 -38.49
CA GLU A 182 -33.47 16.29 -38.28
C GLU A 182 -33.88 15.92 -36.84
N ASP A 183 -33.15 15.00 -36.23
CA ASP A 183 -33.39 14.54 -34.85
C ASP A 183 -32.56 15.29 -33.79
N TRP A 184 -31.62 16.15 -34.21
CA TRP A 184 -30.75 16.88 -33.30
C TRP A 184 -30.57 18.34 -33.74
N PRO A 185 -31.03 19.33 -32.95
CA PRO A 185 -31.04 20.72 -33.34
C PRO A 185 -29.65 21.39 -33.37
N GLY A 186 -28.58 20.70 -32.97
CA GLY A 186 -27.24 21.29 -32.83
C GLY A 186 -26.80 21.42 -31.38
N TYR A 187 -25.57 21.92 -31.18
CA TYR A 187 -25.01 22.16 -29.85
C TYR A 187 -25.60 23.42 -29.23
N ALA A 188 -26.00 23.36 -27.97
CA ALA A 188 -26.31 24.53 -27.17
C ALA A 188 -25.03 25.21 -26.65
N GLU A 189 -25.16 26.45 -26.14
CA GLU A 189 -24.01 27.20 -25.62
C GLU A 189 -23.37 26.48 -24.44
N GLU A 190 -24.19 25.90 -23.57
CA GLU A 190 -23.79 25.15 -22.39
C GLU A 190 -23.04 23.86 -22.76
N ASP A 191 -23.42 23.20 -23.85
CA ASP A 191 -22.75 22.00 -24.34
C ASP A 191 -21.35 22.32 -24.84
N ILE A 192 -21.21 23.41 -25.64
CA ILE A 192 -19.92 23.88 -26.13
C ILE A 192 -19.05 24.35 -24.97
N HIS A 193 -19.61 25.12 -24.02
CA HIS A 193 -18.86 25.55 -22.85
C HIS A 193 -18.34 24.35 -22.04
N ARG A 194 -19.17 23.34 -21.77
CA ARG A 194 -18.78 22.12 -21.04
C ARG A 194 -17.71 21.31 -21.77
N LEU A 195 -17.84 21.13 -23.07
CA LEU A 195 -16.87 20.37 -23.87
C LEU A 195 -15.50 21.03 -23.90
N PHE A 196 -15.46 22.36 -24.01
CA PHE A 196 -14.23 23.09 -24.24
C PHE A 196 -13.57 23.64 -22.97
N HIS A 197 -14.31 23.78 -21.87
CA HIS A 197 -13.76 24.18 -20.56
C HIS A 197 -12.80 23.12 -19.99
N LYS A 198 -13.02 21.83 -20.29
CA LYS A 198 -12.13 20.74 -19.80
C LYS A 198 -10.69 20.83 -20.34
N TRP A 199 -10.49 21.55 -21.44
CA TRP A 199 -9.18 21.74 -22.06
C TRP A 199 -8.47 23.01 -21.60
N GLY A 200 -9.16 23.89 -20.86
CA GLY A 200 -8.58 25.10 -20.31
C GLY A 200 -9.60 26.21 -20.11
N ASP A 201 -9.14 27.28 -19.47
CA ASP A 201 -9.94 28.47 -19.22
C ASP A 201 -10.27 29.21 -20.51
N ILE A 202 -11.57 29.42 -20.73
CA ILE A 202 -12.11 30.16 -21.85
C ILE A 202 -12.18 31.65 -21.47
N ASN A 203 -11.57 32.51 -22.29
CA ASN A 203 -11.67 33.97 -22.18
C ASN A 203 -12.98 34.49 -22.80
N ALA A 204 -13.36 33.94 -23.95
CA ALA A 204 -14.57 34.31 -24.65
C ALA A 204 -15.09 33.13 -25.49
N LEU A 205 -16.40 32.93 -25.45
CA LEU A 205 -17.13 31.98 -26.29
C LEU A 205 -18.21 32.75 -27.05
N VAL A 206 -18.24 32.62 -28.38
CA VAL A 206 -19.30 33.19 -29.21
C VAL A 206 -19.79 32.11 -30.17
N MET A 207 -21.08 31.83 -30.16
CA MET A 207 -21.69 30.86 -31.08
C MET A 207 -22.71 31.50 -32.01
N LYS A 208 -22.84 30.93 -33.20
CA LYS A 208 -23.89 31.26 -34.15
C LYS A 208 -24.37 29.99 -34.83
N GLN A 209 -25.68 29.79 -34.82
CA GLN A 209 -26.31 28.72 -35.57
C GLN A 209 -27.17 29.31 -36.69
N LYS A 210 -26.97 28.81 -37.92
CA LYS A 210 -27.77 29.20 -39.08
C LYS A 210 -28.29 27.93 -39.76
N SER A 211 -29.60 27.69 -39.61
CA SER A 211 -30.24 26.46 -40.10
C SER A 211 -29.54 25.22 -39.50
N LYS A 212 -29.21 24.21 -40.33
CA LYS A 212 -28.55 22.96 -39.92
C LYS A 212 -27.03 23.11 -39.66
N LYS A 213 -26.42 24.29 -39.77
CA LYS A 213 -24.96 24.49 -39.57
C LYS A 213 -24.69 25.44 -38.42
N GLY A 214 -23.86 25.00 -37.48
CA GLY A 214 -23.42 25.81 -36.36
C GLY A 214 -21.93 26.08 -36.36
N THR A 215 -21.54 27.23 -35.81
CA THR A 215 -20.13 27.62 -35.66
C THR A 215 -19.96 28.32 -34.33
N ALA A 216 -18.93 27.95 -33.58
CA ALA A 216 -18.49 28.64 -32.38
C ALA A 216 -17.05 29.13 -32.53
N LEU A 217 -16.76 30.29 -31.97
CA LEU A 217 -15.43 30.86 -31.85
C LEU A 217 -15.08 30.88 -30.36
N ILE A 218 -13.96 30.26 -30.01
CA ILE A 218 -13.51 30.13 -28.63
C ILE A 218 -12.13 30.75 -28.53
N ASP A 219 -11.97 31.69 -27.61
CA ASP A 219 -10.68 32.26 -27.24
C ASP A 219 -10.27 31.70 -25.87
N TYR A 220 -9.11 31.05 -25.82
CA TYR A 220 -8.56 30.49 -24.59
C TYR A 220 -7.63 31.50 -23.90
N LYS A 221 -7.49 31.36 -22.57
CA LYS A 221 -6.45 32.08 -21.82
C LYS A 221 -5.05 31.69 -22.25
N THR A 222 -4.86 30.43 -22.63
CA THR A 222 -3.55 29.88 -22.96
C THR A 222 -3.56 29.22 -24.34
N LYS A 223 -2.42 29.28 -25.03
CA LYS A 223 -2.21 28.56 -26.28
C LYS A 223 -2.34 27.04 -26.09
N GLN A 224 -1.94 26.53 -24.93
CA GLN A 224 -2.02 25.11 -24.60
C GLN A 224 -3.46 24.58 -24.63
N GLY A 225 -4.42 25.32 -24.08
CA GLY A 225 -5.83 24.90 -24.11
C GLY A 225 -6.41 24.86 -25.53
N ALA A 226 -6.05 25.84 -26.36
CA ALA A 226 -6.40 25.85 -27.78
C ALA A 226 -5.80 24.64 -28.52
N ASP A 227 -4.56 24.27 -28.21
CA ASP A 227 -3.84 23.17 -28.84
C ASP A 227 -4.43 21.80 -28.46
N MET A 228 -4.73 21.60 -27.18
CA MET A 228 -5.37 20.38 -26.68
C MET A 228 -6.77 20.20 -27.25
N ALA A 229 -7.57 21.27 -27.31
CA ALA A 229 -8.91 21.24 -27.88
C ALA A 229 -8.91 20.88 -29.37
N VAL A 230 -7.96 21.42 -30.15
CA VAL A 230 -7.83 21.08 -31.58
C VAL A 230 -7.42 19.61 -31.77
N GLN A 231 -6.54 19.10 -30.90
CA GLN A 231 -5.97 17.77 -31.05
C GLN A 231 -6.92 16.65 -30.63
N PHE A 232 -7.70 16.86 -29.57
CA PHE A 232 -8.43 15.77 -28.90
C PHE A 232 -9.95 15.91 -28.92
N GLU A 233 -10.51 17.10 -29.14
CA GLU A 233 -11.96 17.28 -29.10
C GLU A 233 -12.62 16.87 -30.42
N LYS A 234 -13.58 15.94 -30.34
CA LYS A 234 -14.35 15.42 -31.49
C LYS A 234 -15.86 15.55 -31.30
N GLY A 235 -16.30 16.06 -30.14
CA GLY A 235 -17.70 16.24 -29.79
C GLY A 235 -18.30 15.06 -29.04
N LEU A 236 -19.59 15.17 -28.77
CA LEU A 236 -20.41 14.14 -28.14
C LEU A 236 -20.64 12.96 -29.09
N LEU A 237 -20.88 11.79 -28.49
CA LEU A 237 -21.12 10.54 -29.21
C LEU A 237 -22.30 10.70 -30.19
N GLY A 238 -22.08 10.42 -31.47
CA GLY A 238 -23.09 10.58 -32.53
C GLY A 238 -23.35 12.03 -32.99
N LYS A 239 -22.65 13.02 -32.40
CA LYS A 239 -22.80 14.46 -32.71
C LYS A 239 -21.43 15.07 -33.05
N PRO A 240 -20.86 14.77 -34.22
CA PRO A 240 -19.50 15.17 -34.53
C PRO A 240 -19.35 16.69 -34.60
N LEU A 241 -18.22 17.18 -34.09
CA LEU A 241 -17.77 18.57 -34.30
C LEU A 241 -16.33 18.58 -34.85
N GLU A 242 -16.00 19.65 -35.55
CA GLU A 242 -14.68 19.88 -36.15
C GLU A 242 -14.05 21.12 -35.51
N VAL A 243 -12.81 20.98 -35.02
CA VAL A 243 -12.07 22.06 -34.37
C VAL A 243 -10.89 22.48 -35.24
N THR A 244 -10.76 23.77 -35.51
CA THR A 244 -9.69 24.34 -36.35
C THR A 244 -9.09 25.57 -35.69
N ARG A 245 -7.79 25.81 -35.85
CA ARG A 245 -7.18 27.07 -35.40
C ARG A 245 -7.65 28.23 -36.29
N VAL A 246 -7.89 29.39 -35.69
CA VAL A 246 -8.22 30.60 -36.44
C VAL A 246 -6.94 31.33 -36.77
N THR A 247 -6.38 31.04 -37.94
CA THR A 247 -5.34 31.86 -38.54
C THR A 247 -5.99 33.12 -39.14
N ALA A 248 -5.36 34.28 -38.93
CA ALA A 248 -5.71 35.47 -39.68
C ALA A 248 -5.29 35.24 -41.15
N GLU A 249 -6.29 35.10 -42.03
CA GLU A 249 -6.28 35.02 -43.51
C GLU A 249 -6.30 33.64 -44.23
N PRO A 250 -6.96 33.56 -45.42
CA PRO A 250 -7.44 32.31 -46.02
C PRO A 250 -6.57 31.83 -47.19
N LYS A 251 -6.36 30.51 -47.33
CA LYS A 251 -5.91 29.91 -48.61
C LYS A 251 -6.81 28.74 -49.03
N LYS A 252 -7.13 28.76 -50.32
CA LYS A 252 -8.00 27.86 -51.11
C LYS A 252 -7.43 26.43 -51.22
N PRO A 253 -8.25 25.45 -51.64
CA PRO A 253 -7.95 24.04 -51.48
C PRO A 253 -7.06 23.52 -52.61
N ASP A 254 -6.09 22.67 -52.30
CA ASP A 254 -5.44 21.84 -53.32
C ASP A 254 -5.32 20.37 -52.91
N LYS A 255 -5.58 19.53 -53.90
CA LYS A 255 -5.75 18.08 -53.84
C LYS A 255 -4.39 17.36 -53.89
N LYS A 256 -4.34 16.24 -53.17
CA LYS A 256 -3.54 15.01 -53.38
C LYS A 256 -2.00 15.15 -53.39
N LYS A 257 -1.36 14.43 -52.45
CA LYS A 257 -0.74 13.13 -52.80
C LYS A 257 -0.54 12.26 -51.56
N THR A 258 -1.00 11.04 -51.70
CA THR A 258 -0.81 9.88 -50.82
C THR A 258 0.67 9.49 -50.81
N THR A 259 1.25 9.34 -49.62
CA THR A 259 2.39 8.45 -49.40
C THR A 259 2.20 7.80 -48.04
N LYS A 260 2.11 6.47 -48.04
CA LYS A 260 2.07 5.62 -46.85
C LYS A 260 3.43 5.66 -46.17
N GLU A 261 3.49 6.11 -44.92
CA GLU A 261 4.49 5.68 -43.94
C GLU A 261 3.78 5.58 -42.58
N GLU A 262 3.98 4.45 -41.90
CA GLU A 262 3.28 4.08 -40.67
C GLU A 262 3.72 4.95 -39.47
N PRO A 263 2.80 5.44 -38.63
CA PRO A 263 3.17 6.16 -37.42
C PRO A 263 3.50 5.17 -36.29
N VAL A 264 4.71 5.27 -35.77
CA VAL A 264 5.16 4.62 -34.54
C VAL A 264 4.29 5.13 -33.38
N ASP A 265 3.53 4.24 -32.75
CA ASP A 265 2.62 4.50 -31.62
C ASP A 265 3.45 4.80 -30.35
N LEU A 266 3.66 6.08 -30.03
CA LEU A 266 4.14 6.53 -28.73
C LEU A 266 2.95 7.09 -27.93
N LYS A 267 2.14 6.19 -27.38
CA LYS A 267 1.24 6.52 -26.27
C LYS A 267 2.02 6.52 -24.95
N PRO A 268 1.96 7.58 -24.14
CA PRO A 268 2.27 7.48 -22.72
C PRO A 268 1.17 6.63 -22.08
N ASN A 269 1.48 5.37 -21.78
CA ASN A 269 0.53 4.47 -21.11
C ASN A 269 0.47 4.79 -19.62
N TYR A 270 -0.43 5.70 -19.23
CA TYR A 270 -0.88 5.84 -17.84
C TYR A 270 -2.26 5.22 -17.70
N ASP A 271 -2.30 3.88 -17.64
CA ASP A 271 -3.49 3.11 -17.30
C ASP A 271 -3.78 3.20 -15.79
N PHE A 272 -4.46 4.27 -15.36
CA PHE A 272 -4.95 4.42 -13.98
C PHE A 272 -5.99 3.35 -13.60
N GLU A 273 -6.75 2.87 -14.60
CA GLU A 273 -7.67 1.72 -14.45
C GLU A 273 -6.92 0.41 -14.15
N SER A 274 -5.69 0.25 -14.66
CA SER A 274 -4.87 -0.96 -14.45
C SER A 274 -4.39 -1.09 -13.00
N VAL A 275 -3.92 0.01 -12.38
CA VAL A 275 -3.46 -0.02 -10.98
C VAL A 275 -4.61 -0.30 -10.02
N THR A 276 -5.77 0.29 -10.28
CA THR A 276 -6.96 0.09 -9.45
C THR A 276 -7.49 -1.35 -9.60
N ALA A 277 -7.58 -1.85 -10.84
CA ALA A 277 -7.98 -3.24 -11.10
C ALA A 277 -6.97 -4.27 -10.57
N MET A 278 -5.67 -3.98 -10.61
CA MET A 278 -4.61 -4.84 -10.06
C MET A 278 -4.68 -4.89 -8.53
N ASN A 279 -4.95 -3.76 -7.88
CA ASN A 279 -5.16 -3.70 -6.43
C ASN A 279 -6.45 -4.43 -6.02
N GLN A 280 -7.52 -4.31 -6.81
CA GLN A 280 -8.77 -5.06 -6.59
C GLN A 280 -8.52 -6.57 -6.68
N ARG A 281 -7.82 -7.05 -7.72
CA ARG A 281 -7.47 -8.47 -7.90
C ARG A 281 -6.61 -9.00 -6.75
N ARG A 282 -5.60 -8.24 -6.31
CA ARG A 282 -4.77 -8.60 -5.15
C ARG A 282 -5.58 -8.70 -3.86
N GLN A 283 -6.56 -7.81 -3.66
CA GLN A 283 -7.46 -7.88 -2.50
C GLN A 283 -8.38 -9.10 -2.56
N ASP A 284 -8.90 -9.44 -3.74
CA ASP A 284 -9.78 -10.59 -3.93
C ASP A 284 -9.02 -11.92 -3.78
N GLU A 285 -7.81 -12.02 -4.32
CA GLU A 285 -6.91 -13.17 -4.09
C GLU A 285 -6.58 -13.34 -2.61
N ARG A 286 -6.29 -12.24 -1.91
CA ARG A 286 -6.03 -12.27 -0.46
C ARG A 286 -7.26 -12.70 0.33
N LYS A 287 -8.46 -12.23 -0.03
CA LYS A 287 -9.73 -12.67 0.59
C LYS A 287 -9.98 -14.16 0.34
N LYS A 288 -9.69 -14.66 -0.86
CA LYS A 288 -9.85 -16.07 -1.22
C LYS A 288 -8.91 -16.97 -0.42
N LEU A 289 -7.63 -16.59 -0.30
CA LEU A 289 -6.64 -17.29 0.53
C LEU A 289 -7.04 -17.32 2.01
N ILE A 290 -7.58 -16.22 2.54
CA ILE A 290 -8.08 -16.17 3.92
C ILE A 290 -9.28 -17.11 4.09
N ALA A 291 -10.20 -17.15 3.13
CA ALA A 291 -11.33 -18.08 3.16
C ALA A 291 -10.89 -19.55 3.06
N GLU A 292 -9.86 -19.85 2.26
CA GLU A 292 -9.28 -21.19 2.13
C GLU A 292 -8.55 -21.64 3.41
N MET A 293 -7.78 -20.73 4.04
CA MET A 293 -7.17 -20.99 5.35
C MET A 293 -8.23 -21.23 6.43
N MET A 294 -9.32 -20.46 6.43
CA MET A 294 -10.44 -20.67 7.37
C MET A 294 -11.17 -22.01 7.14
N GLN A 295 -11.22 -22.52 5.90
CA GLN A 295 -11.79 -23.83 5.61
C GLN A 295 -10.85 -24.98 6.02
N GLN A 296 -9.54 -24.79 5.92
CA GLN A 296 -8.56 -25.77 6.40
C GLN A 296 -8.48 -25.82 7.93
N GLU A 297 -8.62 -24.69 8.63
CA GLU A 297 -8.73 -24.66 10.09
C GLU A 297 -10.11 -25.13 10.61
N GLY A 298 -11.11 -25.20 9.74
CA GLY A 298 -12.47 -25.65 10.05
C GLY A 298 -12.76 -27.15 9.84
N ASN A 299 -11.77 -27.97 9.43
CA ASN A 299 -11.94 -29.42 9.28
C ASN A 299 -11.23 -30.21 10.39
N PRO A 300 -11.84 -30.37 11.58
CA PRO A 300 -11.34 -31.31 12.57
C PRO A 300 -11.77 -32.72 12.17
N GLY A 301 -10.86 -33.45 11.52
CA GLY A 301 -10.89 -34.90 11.47
C GLY A 301 -11.40 -35.52 10.18
N SER A 302 -10.47 -36.11 9.43
CA SER A 302 -10.55 -37.54 9.12
C SER A 302 -9.15 -38.13 9.03
#